data_AF-A0A8I3ABG3-F1
#
_entry.id   AF-A0A8I3ABG3-F1
#
_cell.length_a   1.000
_cell.length_b   1.000
_cell.length_c   1.000
_cell.angle_alpha   90.00
_cell.angle_beta   90.00
_cell.angle_gamma   90.00
#
_symmetry.space_group_name_H-M   'P 1'
#
loop_
_entity.id
_entity.type
_entity.pdbx_description
1 polymer ?
#
loop_
_entity_poly.entity_id
_entity_poly.type
_entity_poly.pdbx_seq_one_letter_code
_entity_poly.pdbx_strand_id
1 'polypeptide(L)'
;MVFLIKNKVASVEDVAHLSLSPAGRVAKRCTQSLRNAGVPRAKSPISTSWRKDGRHQVPSEIATLFEDPAISPEALRQKPSAFFHLLAALKEFTDQSETHTLPLTSTLPDMKSDTANYIDLQRLYKTRAEEEKHAFKSHLRAPVDDTLVDLFVKNAHALQALRGRQWGMFDQDRAALADALASFPKETATHLALSALFALQGNHPGSSPTVEQLRGQVQSVVGDGIDLPEALDDAIGELYVPLTAISYSPWYLTTLSLFASARAPSAELPNTAAFLGGMVAQETIKVITKQYIPVKGYCVIDLVDTWTGMIGA
;
A
#
# COMPACT_ATOMS: atom_id res chain seq x y z
N MET A 1 0.20 -4.17 15.88
CA MET A 1 0.98 -3.11 15.19
C MET A 1 2.14 -3.80 14.49
N VAL A 2 2.11 -3.81 13.16
CA VAL A 2 3.12 -4.46 12.32
C VAL A 2 3.94 -3.34 11.68
N PHE A 3 5.27 -3.40 11.83
CA PHE A 3 6.20 -2.38 11.38
C PHE A 3 6.95 -2.90 10.17
N LEU A 4 7.04 -2.12 9.09
CA LEU A 4 7.46 -2.62 7.79
C LEU A 4 8.52 -1.73 7.15
N ILE A 5 9.48 -2.40 6.52
CA ILE A 5 10.59 -1.78 5.79
C ILE A 5 10.40 -2.06 4.30
N LYS A 6 10.33 -0.99 3.49
CA LYS A 6 10.04 -1.05 2.06
C LYS A 6 11.33 -1.30 1.26
N ASN A 7 11.38 -2.39 0.50
CA ASN A 7 12.31 -2.51 -0.64
C ASN A 7 11.55 -2.09 -1.90
N LYS A 8 11.72 -0.84 -2.35
CA LYS A 8 11.10 -0.38 -3.60
C LYS A 8 12.05 -0.67 -4.77
N VAL A 9 11.62 -1.53 -5.69
CA VAL A 9 12.14 -1.55 -7.07
C VAL A 9 11.27 -0.58 -7.86
N ALA A 10 11.87 0.49 -8.39
CA ALA A 10 11.16 1.44 -9.24
C ALA A 10 11.04 0.86 -10.66
N SER A 11 9.81 0.72 -11.17
CA SER A 11 9.53 0.48 -12.59
C SER A 11 9.77 1.76 -13.40
N VAL A 12 10.08 1.58 -14.69
CA VAL A 12 10.74 2.56 -15.55
C VAL A 12 9.76 3.50 -16.30
N GLU A 13 8.44 3.36 -16.14
CA GLU A 13 7.48 3.89 -17.13
C GLU A 13 6.82 5.25 -16.83
N ASP A 14 6.98 5.86 -15.65
CA ASP A 14 6.29 7.13 -15.31
C ASP A 14 7.00 8.44 -15.76
N VAL A 15 7.98 8.39 -16.67
CA VAL A 15 9.02 9.45 -16.79
C VAL A 15 8.77 10.52 -17.88
N ALA A 16 7.63 10.52 -18.59
CA ALA A 16 7.50 11.34 -19.80
C ALA A 16 7.15 12.84 -19.63
N HIS A 17 6.66 13.33 -18.47
CA HIS A 17 6.00 14.67 -18.42
C HIS A 17 6.40 15.66 -17.30
N LEU A 18 7.51 15.46 -16.56
CA LEU A 18 7.92 16.43 -15.53
C LEU A 18 8.76 17.60 -16.12
N SER A 19 8.58 18.84 -15.61
CA SER A 19 9.13 20.13 -16.12
C SER A 19 10.30 20.71 -15.31
N LEU A 20 11.44 21.08 -15.96
CA LEU A 20 12.75 21.30 -15.28
C LEU A 20 12.68 22.50 -14.35
N SER A 21 13.23 22.33 -13.14
CA SER A 21 13.58 23.46 -12.29
C SER A 21 14.52 24.43 -13.02
N PRO A 22 14.57 25.72 -12.63
CA PRO A 22 15.52 26.68 -13.19
C PRO A 22 16.98 26.20 -13.15
N ALA A 23 17.43 25.58 -12.04
CA ALA A 23 18.76 25.01 -11.89
C ALA A 23 18.99 23.81 -12.81
N GLY A 24 18.00 22.90 -12.92
CA GLY A 24 18.04 21.79 -13.86
C GLY A 24 18.11 22.23 -15.33
N ARG A 25 17.47 23.35 -15.69
CA ARG A 25 17.58 23.95 -17.03
C ARG A 25 18.99 24.47 -17.31
N VAL A 26 19.64 25.11 -16.34
CA VAL A 26 21.02 25.61 -16.45
C VAL A 26 22.00 24.45 -16.55
N ALA A 27 21.89 23.45 -15.67
CA ALA A 27 22.71 22.24 -15.71
C ALA A 27 22.58 21.51 -17.05
N LYS A 28 21.37 21.39 -17.60
CA LYS A 28 21.14 20.81 -18.93
C LYS A 28 21.82 21.61 -20.05
N ARG A 29 21.80 22.94 -20.00
CA ARG A 29 22.52 23.81 -20.96
C ARG A 29 24.03 23.65 -20.86
N CYS A 30 24.60 23.66 -19.65
CA CYS A 30 26.04 23.45 -19.43
C CYS A 30 26.48 22.07 -19.93
N THR A 31 25.71 21.02 -19.62
CA THR A 31 26.01 19.65 -20.06
C THR A 31 25.92 19.52 -21.60
N GLN A 32 24.97 20.20 -22.24
CA GLN A 32 24.88 20.25 -23.70
C GLN A 32 26.04 21.03 -24.32
N SER A 33 26.52 22.09 -23.69
CA SER A 33 27.72 22.82 -24.12
C SER A 33 28.98 21.96 -24.06
N LEU A 34 29.15 21.18 -22.98
CA LEU A 34 30.27 20.23 -22.83
C LEU A 34 30.21 19.10 -23.87
N ARG A 35 29.00 18.66 -24.24
CA ARG A 35 28.79 17.68 -25.32
C ARG A 35 29.24 18.22 -26.67
N ASN A 36 28.96 19.49 -26.96
CA ASN A 36 29.39 20.14 -28.19
C ASN A 36 30.93 20.33 -28.24
N ALA A 37 31.59 20.35 -27.08
CA ALA A 37 33.05 20.45 -26.94
C ALA A 37 33.79 19.09 -27.00
N GLY A 38 33.12 17.99 -27.38
CA GLY A 38 33.76 16.68 -27.59
C GLY A 38 34.06 15.88 -26.32
N VAL A 39 33.57 16.31 -25.15
CA VAL A 39 33.73 15.56 -23.89
C VAL A 39 32.91 14.25 -23.97
N PRO A 40 33.52 13.07 -23.74
CA PRO A 40 32.84 11.80 -23.85
C PRO A 40 31.62 11.69 -22.92
N ARG A 41 30.62 10.95 -23.43
CA ARG A 41 29.23 10.84 -22.97
C ARG A 41 29.04 10.73 -21.43
N ALA A 42 28.58 11.81 -20.79
CA ALA A 42 27.78 11.71 -19.57
C ALA A 42 26.29 11.59 -19.95
N LYS A 43 25.82 10.38 -20.27
CA LYS A 43 24.38 10.12 -20.56
C LYS A 43 23.48 10.18 -19.32
N SER A 44 24.05 10.03 -18.14
CA SER A 44 23.35 9.88 -16.85
C SER A 44 22.95 11.19 -16.14
N PRO A 45 23.74 12.30 -16.19
CA PRO A 45 23.43 13.45 -15.34
C PRO A 45 22.13 14.16 -15.71
N ILE A 46 21.78 14.22 -17.01
CA ILE A 46 20.60 14.98 -17.47
C ILE A 46 19.29 14.27 -17.08
N SER A 47 19.22 12.94 -17.20
CA SER A 47 18.02 12.17 -16.81
C SER A 47 17.83 12.08 -15.30
N THR A 48 18.92 12.15 -14.52
CA THR A 48 18.88 12.10 -13.06
C THR A 48 18.90 13.47 -12.39
N SER A 49 19.21 14.56 -13.12
CA SER A 49 19.28 15.93 -12.59
C SER A 49 18.01 16.34 -11.85
N TRP A 50 16.87 15.92 -12.36
CA TRP A 50 15.55 16.05 -11.75
C TRP A 50 15.40 15.40 -10.38
N ARG A 51 16.00 14.22 -10.20
CA ARG A 51 15.98 13.51 -8.91
C ARG A 51 16.96 14.13 -7.91
N LYS A 52 18.03 14.76 -8.41
CA LYS A 52 19.12 15.33 -7.60
C LYS A 52 18.84 16.74 -7.11
N ASP A 53 17.81 17.40 -7.63
CA ASP A 53 17.42 18.78 -7.25
C ASP A 53 16.33 18.80 -6.16
N GLY A 54 15.95 17.63 -5.63
CA GLY A 54 15.18 17.54 -4.41
C GLY A 54 16.06 17.95 -3.24
N ARG A 55 15.70 19.03 -2.54
CA ARG A 55 16.32 19.38 -1.25
C ARG A 55 16.30 18.12 -0.39
N HIS A 56 17.46 17.74 0.17
CA HIS A 56 17.56 16.62 1.10
C HIS A 56 16.76 16.99 2.35
N GLN A 57 15.48 16.65 2.35
CA GLN A 57 14.56 16.89 3.45
C GLN A 57 13.93 15.56 3.82
N VAL A 58 13.51 15.45 5.07
CA VAL A 58 12.73 14.32 5.55
C VAL A 58 11.45 14.22 4.71
N PRO A 59 11.15 13.05 4.10
CA PRO A 59 9.89 12.84 3.39
C PRO A 59 8.69 13.08 4.33
N SER A 60 7.60 13.62 3.79
CA SER A 60 6.40 13.93 4.59
C SER A 60 5.88 12.72 5.35
N GLU A 61 5.94 11.52 4.75
CA GLU A 61 5.49 10.29 5.40
C GLU A 61 6.31 9.97 6.66
N ILE A 62 7.62 10.26 6.66
CA ILE A 62 8.49 10.05 7.82
C ILE A 62 8.28 11.17 8.84
N ALA A 63 8.07 12.41 8.39
CA ALA A 63 7.74 13.52 9.27
C ALA A 63 6.44 13.24 10.06
N THR A 64 5.40 12.70 9.42
CA THR A 64 4.16 12.26 10.10
C THR A 64 4.43 11.18 11.15
N LEU A 65 5.41 10.30 10.94
CA LEU A 65 5.79 9.29 11.94
C LEU A 65 6.48 9.92 13.16
N PHE A 66 7.20 11.03 13.00
CA PHE A 66 7.81 11.77 14.13
C PHE A 66 6.79 12.49 15.03
N GLU A 67 5.53 12.53 14.63
CA GLU A 67 4.41 13.06 15.41
C GLU A 67 3.62 11.94 16.12
N ASP A 68 3.98 10.67 15.92
CA ASP A 68 3.28 9.52 16.51
C ASP A 68 3.39 9.54 18.05
N PRO A 69 2.27 9.50 18.81
CA PRO A 69 2.31 9.51 20.28
C PRO A 69 3.09 8.33 20.88
N ALA A 70 3.27 7.24 20.13
CA ALA A 70 4.02 6.07 20.58
C ALA A 70 5.54 6.31 20.71
N ILE A 71 6.07 7.43 20.22
CA ILE A 71 7.48 7.82 20.43
C ILE A 71 7.69 8.57 21.75
N SER A 72 6.63 8.96 22.45
CA SER A 72 6.74 9.69 23.71
C SER A 72 7.52 8.89 24.76
N PRO A 73 8.30 9.54 25.65
CA PRO A 73 9.06 8.85 26.68
C PRO A 73 8.19 7.98 27.59
N GLU A 74 6.94 8.37 27.82
CA GLU A 74 5.95 7.62 28.61
C GLU A 74 5.51 6.34 27.87
N ALA A 75 5.17 6.45 26.58
CA ALA A 75 4.73 5.31 25.77
C ALA A 75 5.84 4.26 25.58
N LEU A 76 7.07 4.72 25.33
CA LEU A 76 8.24 3.84 25.18
C LEU A 76 8.53 3.04 26.46
N ARG A 77 8.32 3.64 27.64
CA ARG A 77 8.46 2.97 28.95
C ARG A 77 7.39 1.91 29.18
N GLN A 78 6.15 2.17 28.78
CA GLN A 78 5.02 1.26 29.00
C GLN A 78 5.00 0.09 28.01
N LYS A 79 5.33 0.36 26.73
CA LYS A 79 5.28 -0.64 25.66
C LYS A 79 6.54 -0.57 24.80
N PRO A 80 7.59 -1.32 25.15
CA PRO A 80 8.85 -1.26 24.41
C PRO A 80 8.71 -1.95 23.05
N SER A 81 8.56 -1.14 21.99
CA SER A 81 8.75 -1.60 20.61
C SER A 81 10.12 -1.16 20.13
N ALA A 82 10.92 -2.08 19.58
CA ALA A 82 12.23 -1.74 18.99
C ALA A 82 12.09 -0.69 17.89
N PHE A 83 11.05 -0.79 17.06
CA PHE A 83 10.79 0.18 15.98
C PHE A 83 10.61 1.60 16.51
N PHE A 84 9.83 1.80 17.58
CA PHE A 84 9.57 3.13 18.10
C PHE A 84 10.75 3.73 18.84
N HIS A 85 11.59 2.89 19.46
CA HIS A 85 12.88 3.35 20.00
C HIS A 85 13.81 3.86 18.89
N LEU A 86 13.89 3.14 17.77
CA LEU A 86 14.67 3.57 16.60
C LEU A 86 14.09 4.82 15.96
N LEU A 87 12.76 4.94 15.89
CA LEU A 87 12.09 6.11 15.34
C LEU A 87 12.30 7.35 16.21
N ALA A 88 12.27 7.20 17.54
CA ALA A 88 12.59 8.29 18.47
C ALA A 88 14.05 8.72 18.33
N ALA A 89 14.99 7.78 18.23
CA ALA A 89 16.40 8.07 17.96
C ALA A 89 16.61 8.73 16.60
N LEU A 90 15.83 8.34 15.59
CA LEU A 90 15.89 8.93 14.24
C LEU A 90 15.44 10.39 14.26
N LYS A 91 14.36 10.67 14.99
CA LYS A 91 13.88 12.03 15.21
C LYS A 91 14.94 12.89 15.88
N GLU A 92 15.52 12.42 16.99
CA GLU A 92 16.58 13.14 17.69
C GLU A 92 17.82 13.38 16.81
N PHE A 93 18.25 12.37 16.06
CA PHE A 93 19.35 12.49 15.11
C PHE A 93 19.06 13.57 14.06
N THR A 94 17.86 13.57 13.48
CA THR A 94 17.46 14.55 12.47
C THR A 94 17.35 15.95 13.05
N ASP A 95 16.81 16.10 14.26
CA ASP A 95 16.68 17.40 14.93
C ASP A 95 18.04 18.01 15.30
N GLN A 96 19.03 17.18 15.65
CA GLN A 96 20.38 17.63 16.00
C GLN A 96 21.31 17.79 14.80
N SER A 97 20.97 17.21 13.65
CA SER A 97 21.76 17.36 12.43
C SER A 97 21.63 18.78 11.87
N GLU A 98 22.75 19.40 11.49
CA GLU A 98 22.78 20.75 10.91
C GLU A 98 21.94 20.87 9.63
N THR A 99 21.78 19.76 8.91
CA THR A 99 21.05 19.68 7.64
C THR A 99 19.61 19.23 7.78
N HIS A 100 19.15 18.83 8.97
CA HIS A 100 17.83 18.25 9.22
C HIS A 100 17.48 17.11 8.25
N THR A 101 18.43 16.22 8.02
CA THR A 101 18.33 15.10 7.07
C THR A 101 18.24 13.75 7.77
N LEU A 102 17.72 12.76 7.05
CA LEU A 102 17.85 11.36 7.46
C LEU A 102 19.30 10.89 7.29
N PRO A 103 19.73 9.85 8.03
CA PRO A 103 21.04 9.24 7.85
C PRO A 103 21.32 8.83 6.40
N LEU A 104 22.55 9.01 5.97
CA LEU A 104 23.00 8.68 4.62
C LEU A 104 22.91 7.18 4.34
N THR A 105 22.35 6.83 3.19
CA THR A 105 22.46 5.46 2.67
C THR A 105 23.81 5.25 1.98
N SER A 106 24.47 4.14 2.29
CA SER A 106 25.74 3.76 1.66
C SER A 106 25.59 3.27 0.21
N THR A 107 24.36 3.19 -0.30
CA THR A 107 24.07 2.67 -1.64
C THR A 107 24.19 3.76 -2.69
N LEU A 108 25.08 3.55 -3.67
CA LEU A 108 25.21 4.40 -4.83
C LEU A 108 24.53 3.74 -6.04
N PRO A 109 23.73 4.49 -6.82
CA PRO A 109 23.18 3.98 -8.07
C PRO A 109 24.30 3.79 -9.10
N ASP A 110 24.07 2.89 -10.06
CA ASP A 110 24.99 2.68 -11.18
C ASP A 110 25.25 3.99 -11.95
N MET A 111 26.52 4.24 -12.28
CA MET A 111 26.95 5.45 -12.96
C MET A 111 28.14 5.15 -13.86
N LYS A 112 28.15 5.78 -15.04
CA LYS A 112 29.32 5.76 -15.92
C LYS A 112 30.47 6.54 -15.27
N SER A 113 31.48 5.80 -14.87
CA SER A 113 32.67 6.26 -14.17
C SER A 113 33.79 5.29 -14.46
N ASP A 114 35.04 5.76 -14.40
CA ASP A 114 36.17 4.85 -14.31
C ASP A 114 36.08 4.03 -13.01
N THR A 115 36.60 2.81 -13.04
CA THR A 115 36.52 1.87 -11.90
C THR A 115 37.12 2.45 -10.63
N ALA A 116 38.27 3.13 -10.72
CA ALA A 116 38.93 3.76 -9.57
C ALA A 116 38.04 4.84 -8.94
N ASN A 117 37.55 5.79 -9.75
CA ASN A 117 36.68 6.88 -9.30
C ASN A 117 35.37 6.36 -8.68
N TYR A 118 34.79 5.29 -9.25
CA TYR A 118 33.57 4.69 -8.73
C TYR A 118 33.81 4.03 -7.36
N ILE A 119 34.90 3.28 -7.22
CA ILE A 119 35.27 2.64 -5.95
C ILE A 119 35.58 3.68 -4.88
N ASP A 120 36.31 4.74 -5.22
CA ASP A 120 36.67 5.79 -4.27
C ASP A 120 35.45 6.57 -3.79
N LEU A 121 34.53 6.91 -4.71
CA LEU A 121 33.25 7.53 -4.34
C LEU A 121 32.40 6.58 -3.47
N GLN A 122 32.37 5.29 -3.81
CA GLN A 122 31.65 4.30 -3.00
C GLN A 122 32.24 4.18 -1.59
N ARG A 123 33.57 4.21 -1.44
CA ARG A 123 34.24 4.22 -0.13
C ARG A 123 33.84 5.46 0.66
N LEU A 124 33.84 6.64 0.05
CA LEU A 124 33.45 7.88 0.71
C LEU A 124 32.02 7.81 1.29
N TYR A 125 31.06 7.33 0.49
CA TYR A 125 29.67 7.16 0.96
C TYR A 125 29.55 6.11 2.07
N LYS A 126 30.30 5.00 1.98
CA LYS A 126 30.32 3.96 3.02
C LYS A 126 30.89 4.49 4.34
N THR A 127 32.03 5.18 4.29
CA THR A 127 32.65 5.79 5.48
C THR A 127 31.69 6.77 6.14
N ARG A 128 31.10 7.68 5.36
CA ARG A 128 30.17 8.67 5.91
C ARG A 128 28.90 8.04 6.49
N ALA A 129 28.34 7.04 5.81
CA ALA A 129 27.17 6.31 6.31
C ALA A 129 27.46 5.59 7.63
N GLU A 130 28.68 5.05 7.82
CA GLU A 130 29.09 4.41 9.07
C GLU A 130 29.25 5.42 10.22
N GLU A 131 29.84 6.58 9.94
CA GLU A 131 29.94 7.69 10.90
C GLU A 131 28.55 8.15 11.37
N GLU A 132 27.63 8.38 10.42
CA GLU A 132 26.27 8.83 10.73
C GLU A 132 25.46 7.74 11.44
N LYS A 133 25.69 6.46 11.11
CA LYS A 133 25.10 5.34 11.84
C LYS A 133 25.58 5.31 13.29
N HIS A 134 26.87 5.54 13.53
CA HIS A 134 27.41 5.60 14.88
C HIS A 134 26.80 6.77 15.67
N ALA A 135 26.68 7.95 15.05
CA ALA A 135 25.98 9.09 15.64
C ALA A 135 24.50 8.75 15.95
N PHE A 136 23.78 8.13 15.01
CA PHE A 136 22.42 7.65 15.24
C PHE A 136 22.32 6.68 16.43
N LYS A 137 23.24 5.72 16.55
CA LYS A 137 23.28 4.77 17.68
C LYS A 137 23.42 5.46 19.03
N SER A 138 24.11 6.60 19.11
CA SER A 138 24.25 7.38 20.36
C SER A 138 22.91 7.93 20.89
N HIS A 139 21.89 8.05 20.05
CA HIS A 139 20.54 8.49 20.43
C HIS A 139 19.63 7.33 20.89
N LEU A 140 20.10 6.09 20.80
CA LEU A 140 19.30 4.93 21.23
C LEU A 140 19.23 4.86 22.75
N ARG A 141 18.01 4.95 23.27
CA ARG A 141 17.71 4.86 24.71
C ARG A 141 17.56 3.42 25.22
N ALA A 142 17.53 2.45 24.31
CA ALA A 142 17.36 1.04 24.61
C ALA A 142 18.30 0.18 23.76
N PRO A 143 18.76 -0.98 24.27
CA PRO A 143 19.56 -1.90 23.49
C PRO A 143 18.71 -2.51 22.37
N VAL A 144 19.16 -2.33 21.13
CA VAL A 144 18.57 -2.92 19.94
C VAL A 144 19.66 -3.67 19.19
N ASP A 145 19.31 -4.80 18.59
CA ASP A 145 20.24 -5.61 17.80
C ASP A 145 20.83 -4.81 16.62
N ASP A 146 22.15 -4.95 16.43
CA ASP A 146 22.90 -4.19 15.44
C ASP A 146 22.45 -4.48 14.00
N THR A 147 22.03 -5.71 13.71
CA THR A 147 21.51 -6.07 12.37
C THR A 147 20.20 -5.34 12.07
N LEU A 148 19.38 -5.12 13.10
CA LEU A 148 18.13 -4.40 13.00
C LEU A 148 18.39 -2.89 12.84
N VAL A 149 19.39 -2.34 13.53
CA VAL A 149 19.84 -0.95 13.33
C VAL A 149 20.32 -0.73 11.91
N ASP A 150 21.17 -1.61 11.37
CA ASP A 150 21.67 -1.52 10.00
C ASP A 150 20.51 -1.56 8.99
N LEU A 151 19.56 -2.48 9.18
CA LEU A 151 18.37 -2.59 8.34
C LEU A 151 17.48 -1.33 8.42
N PHE A 152 17.32 -0.78 9.62
CA PHE A 152 16.51 0.42 9.86
C PHE A 152 17.13 1.66 9.20
N VAL A 153 18.42 1.93 9.45
CA VAL A 153 19.14 3.08 8.89
C VAL A 153 19.17 3.03 7.37
N LYS A 154 19.45 1.84 6.80
CA LYS A 154 19.42 1.63 5.34
C LYS A 154 18.08 2.02 4.70
N ASN A 155 16.98 1.87 5.44
CA ASN A 155 15.62 2.10 4.96
C ASN A 155 14.89 3.24 5.67
N ALA A 156 15.63 4.14 6.34
CA ALA A 156 15.05 5.26 7.09
C ALA A 156 14.15 6.17 6.23
N HIS A 157 14.42 6.22 4.93
CA HIS A 157 13.65 6.98 3.95
C HIS A 157 12.28 6.38 3.59
N ALA A 158 11.98 5.13 3.99
CA ALA A 158 10.78 4.41 3.57
C ALA A 158 10.10 3.63 4.70
N LEU A 159 10.23 4.12 5.93
CA LEU A 159 9.58 3.54 7.10
C LEU A 159 8.06 3.71 7.03
N GLN A 160 7.32 2.71 7.50
CA GLN A 160 5.87 2.81 7.67
C GLN A 160 5.41 2.13 8.96
N ALA A 161 4.49 2.81 9.65
CA ALA A 161 3.73 2.25 10.75
C ALA A 161 2.30 1.95 10.28
N LEU A 162 1.92 0.68 10.26
CA LEU A 162 0.56 0.29 9.86
C LEU A 162 -0.37 0.21 11.07
N ARG A 163 -1.50 0.90 10.94
CA ARG A 163 -2.62 0.88 11.88
C ARG A 163 -3.84 0.37 11.12
N GLY A 164 -4.32 -0.81 11.51
CA GLY A 164 -5.56 -1.38 10.97
C GLY A 164 -6.76 -0.90 11.76
N ARG A 165 -7.92 -0.91 11.11
CA ARG A 165 -9.22 -0.78 11.79
C ARG A 165 -9.70 -2.17 12.22
N GLN A 166 -10.51 -2.24 13.27
CA GLN A 166 -11.16 -3.49 13.64
C GLN A 166 -12.16 -3.91 12.55
N TRP A 167 -12.26 -5.22 12.29
CA TRP A 167 -13.23 -5.77 11.36
C TRP A 167 -14.65 -5.29 11.66
N GLY A 168 -15.38 -4.89 10.62
CA GLY A 168 -16.77 -4.43 10.70
C GLY A 168 -16.96 -2.97 11.17
N MET A 169 -15.88 -2.27 11.55
CA MET A 169 -15.98 -0.84 11.91
C MET A 169 -16.28 0.03 10.70
N PHE A 170 -15.85 -0.37 9.49
CA PHE A 170 -16.16 0.35 8.26
C PHE A 170 -17.68 0.35 8.00
N ASP A 171 -18.35 -0.77 8.25
CA ASP A 171 -19.79 -0.91 8.04
C ASP A 171 -20.62 -0.14 9.07
N GLN A 172 -20.02 0.29 10.18
CA GLN A 172 -20.65 1.11 11.20
C GLN A 172 -20.51 2.61 10.92
N ASP A 173 -19.55 3.00 10.09
CA ASP A 173 -19.27 4.38 9.73
C ASP A 173 -20.09 4.80 8.50
N ARG A 174 -21.31 5.26 8.75
CA ARG A 174 -22.24 5.70 7.69
C ARG A 174 -21.68 6.81 6.80
N ALA A 175 -20.85 7.69 7.35
CA ALA A 175 -20.26 8.78 6.59
C ALA A 175 -19.19 8.23 5.62
N ALA A 176 -18.34 7.31 6.10
CA ALA A 176 -17.36 6.64 5.25
C ALA A 176 -18.03 5.77 4.17
N LEU A 177 -19.15 5.10 4.49
CA LEU A 177 -19.92 4.35 3.50
C LEU A 177 -20.53 5.25 2.43
N ALA A 178 -21.09 6.40 2.81
CA ALA A 178 -21.65 7.37 1.86
C ALA A 178 -20.57 7.89 0.88
N ASP A 179 -19.40 8.25 1.41
CA ASP A 179 -18.27 8.71 0.60
C ASP A 179 -17.72 7.61 -0.31
N ALA A 180 -17.66 6.37 0.19
CA ALA A 180 -17.23 5.21 -0.58
C ALA A 180 -18.24 4.85 -1.68
N LEU A 181 -19.55 4.93 -1.43
CA LEU A 181 -20.57 4.74 -2.46
C LEU A 181 -20.51 5.81 -3.55
N ALA A 182 -20.15 7.04 -3.21
CA ALA A 182 -19.99 8.12 -4.18
C ALA A 182 -18.70 7.98 -5.01
N SER A 183 -17.60 7.56 -4.38
CA SER A 183 -16.28 7.49 -5.02
C SER A 183 -16.03 6.17 -5.76
N PHE A 184 -16.49 5.06 -5.18
CA PHE A 184 -16.23 3.68 -5.59
C PHE A 184 -17.53 2.85 -5.50
N PRO A 185 -18.55 3.18 -6.34
CA PRO A 185 -19.88 2.61 -6.21
C PRO A 185 -19.91 1.10 -6.42
N LYS A 186 -19.13 0.58 -7.38
CA LYS A 186 -19.08 -0.86 -7.68
C LYS A 186 -18.45 -1.65 -6.54
N GLU A 187 -17.27 -1.23 -6.11
CA GLU A 187 -16.51 -1.80 -5.00
C GLU A 187 -17.35 -1.87 -3.73
N THR A 188 -17.94 -0.73 -3.37
CA THR A 188 -18.70 -0.59 -2.13
C THR A 188 -20.01 -1.37 -2.20
N ALA A 189 -20.69 -1.37 -3.34
CA ALA A 189 -21.89 -2.16 -3.57
C ALA A 189 -21.62 -3.67 -3.43
N THR A 190 -20.57 -4.19 -4.06
CA THR A 190 -20.20 -5.61 -3.94
C THR A 190 -19.84 -5.98 -2.50
N HIS A 191 -19.08 -5.14 -1.79
CA HIS A 191 -18.77 -5.35 -0.37
C HIS A 191 -20.03 -5.38 0.51
N LEU A 192 -20.93 -4.43 0.32
CA LEU A 192 -22.19 -4.35 1.07
C LEU A 192 -23.11 -5.53 0.76
N ALA A 193 -23.20 -5.95 -0.50
CA ALA A 193 -24.01 -7.09 -0.91
C ALA A 193 -23.50 -8.40 -0.30
N LEU A 194 -22.18 -8.63 -0.32
CA LEU A 194 -21.54 -9.78 0.34
C LEU A 194 -21.70 -9.74 1.87
N SER A 195 -21.58 -8.56 2.48
CA SER A 195 -21.76 -8.38 3.92
C SER A 195 -23.20 -8.63 4.36
N ALA A 196 -24.17 -8.16 3.57
CA ALA A 196 -25.59 -8.42 3.79
C ALA A 196 -25.92 -9.91 3.65
N LEU A 197 -25.38 -10.57 2.62
CA LEU A 197 -25.51 -12.01 2.43
C LEU A 197 -24.97 -12.80 3.63
N PHE A 198 -23.76 -12.47 4.10
CA PHE A 198 -23.15 -13.11 5.26
C PHE A 198 -24.00 -12.93 6.53
N ALA A 199 -24.51 -11.72 6.78
CA ALA A 199 -25.36 -11.42 7.93
C ALA A 199 -26.69 -12.20 7.88
N LEU A 200 -27.34 -12.27 6.72
CA LEU A 200 -28.61 -12.97 6.55
C LEU A 200 -28.44 -14.49 6.66
N GLN A 201 -27.36 -15.05 6.12
CA GLN A 201 -27.05 -16.48 6.28
C GLN A 201 -26.76 -16.88 7.73
N GLY A 202 -26.13 -15.98 8.50
CA GLY A 202 -25.91 -16.19 9.94
C GLY A 202 -27.21 -16.24 10.76
N ASN A 203 -28.19 -15.42 10.38
CA ASN A 203 -29.50 -15.35 11.06
C ASN A 203 -30.48 -16.45 10.60
N HIS A 204 -30.36 -16.90 9.34
CA HIS A 204 -31.23 -17.92 8.75
C HIS A 204 -30.40 -19.00 8.02
N PRO A 205 -29.78 -19.94 8.75
CA PRO A 205 -28.97 -20.98 8.14
C PRO A 205 -29.84 -21.89 7.25
N GLY A 206 -29.49 -21.95 5.96
CA GLY A 206 -30.13 -22.85 4.98
C GLY A 206 -31.24 -22.25 4.13
N SER A 207 -31.65 -20.99 4.35
CA SER A 207 -32.54 -20.27 3.44
C SER A 207 -31.77 -19.29 2.57
N SER A 208 -31.94 -19.35 1.25
CA SER A 208 -31.41 -18.32 0.34
C SER A 208 -32.17 -17.01 0.55
N PRO A 209 -31.50 -15.90 0.87
CA PRO A 209 -32.16 -14.61 1.04
C PRO A 209 -32.73 -14.10 -0.29
N THR A 210 -33.85 -13.38 -0.23
CA THR A 210 -34.42 -12.70 -1.41
C THR A 210 -33.68 -11.39 -1.70
N VAL A 211 -33.79 -10.90 -2.94
CA VAL A 211 -33.23 -9.60 -3.37
C VAL A 211 -33.71 -8.45 -2.47
N GLU A 212 -34.99 -8.48 -2.09
CA GLU A 212 -35.58 -7.48 -1.19
C GLU A 212 -34.97 -7.54 0.23
N GLN A 213 -34.69 -8.74 0.74
CA GLN A 213 -34.02 -8.92 2.04
C GLN A 213 -32.58 -8.40 2.00
N LEU A 214 -31.84 -8.69 0.92
CA LEU A 214 -30.47 -8.19 0.74
C LEU A 214 -30.45 -6.66 0.65
N ARG A 215 -31.31 -6.08 -0.19
CA ARG A 215 -31.44 -4.63 -0.33
C ARG A 215 -31.84 -3.97 0.98
N GLY A 216 -32.83 -4.53 1.70
CA GLY A 216 -33.26 -4.02 2.99
C GLY A 216 -32.15 -4.07 4.04
N GLN A 217 -31.36 -5.15 4.06
CA GLN A 217 -30.21 -5.27 4.95
C GLN A 217 -29.14 -4.22 4.61
N VAL A 218 -28.82 -4.01 3.34
CA VAL A 218 -27.87 -2.95 2.93
C VAL A 218 -28.39 -1.56 3.31
N GLN A 219 -29.66 -1.26 3.05
CA GLN A 219 -30.27 0.01 3.44
C GLN A 219 -30.19 0.24 4.95
N SER A 220 -30.37 -0.80 5.78
CA SER A 220 -30.25 -0.68 7.24
C SER A 220 -28.85 -0.31 7.72
N VAL A 221 -27.82 -0.77 7.00
CA VAL A 221 -26.40 -0.50 7.30
C VAL A 221 -26.03 0.92 6.87
N VAL A 222 -26.35 1.27 5.62
CA VAL A 222 -26.03 2.58 5.04
C VAL A 222 -26.88 3.70 5.67
N GLY A 223 -28.14 3.42 5.97
CA GLY A 223 -29.13 4.35 6.56
C GLY A 223 -30.16 4.83 5.54
N ASP A 224 -31.38 5.16 6.01
CA ASP A 224 -32.54 5.48 5.16
C ASP A 224 -32.42 6.77 4.32
N GLY A 225 -31.37 7.57 4.54
CA GLY A 225 -31.16 8.86 3.87
C GLY A 225 -30.19 8.83 2.69
N ILE A 226 -29.69 7.65 2.30
CA ILE A 226 -28.72 7.50 1.21
C ILE A 226 -29.36 6.65 0.12
N ASP A 227 -29.38 7.21 -1.10
CA ASP A 227 -29.83 6.51 -2.29
C ASP A 227 -28.82 5.44 -2.68
N LEU A 228 -29.31 4.21 -2.83
CA LEU A 228 -28.47 3.07 -3.23
C LEU A 228 -28.22 3.12 -4.76
N PRO A 229 -26.96 2.99 -5.22
CA PRO A 229 -26.64 3.06 -6.64
C PRO A 229 -27.13 1.82 -7.40
N GLU A 230 -27.30 1.94 -8.72
CA GLU A 230 -27.63 0.84 -9.62
C GLU A 230 -26.62 -0.31 -9.55
N ALA A 231 -25.34 0.01 -9.28
CA ALA A 231 -24.29 -0.99 -9.06
C ALA A 231 -24.61 -2.00 -7.93
N LEU A 232 -25.49 -1.64 -6.98
CA LEU A 232 -25.96 -2.57 -5.97
C LEU A 232 -26.95 -3.60 -6.53
N ASP A 233 -27.81 -3.20 -7.46
CA ASP A 233 -28.70 -4.13 -8.15
C ASP A 233 -27.91 -5.14 -8.98
N ASP A 234 -26.88 -4.67 -9.67
CA ASP A 234 -25.97 -5.53 -10.42
C ASP A 234 -25.27 -6.52 -9.47
N ALA A 235 -24.68 -6.04 -8.37
CA ALA A 235 -23.99 -6.89 -7.40
C ALA A 235 -24.93 -7.91 -6.72
N ILE A 236 -26.16 -7.51 -6.36
CA ILE A 236 -27.15 -8.43 -5.79
C ILE A 236 -27.63 -9.43 -6.85
N GLY A 237 -27.82 -8.99 -8.10
CA GLY A 237 -28.22 -9.83 -9.23
C GLY A 237 -27.17 -10.90 -9.55
N GLU A 238 -25.89 -10.58 -9.41
CA GLU A 238 -24.80 -11.54 -9.56
C GLU A 238 -24.76 -12.58 -8.42
N LEU A 239 -25.08 -12.16 -7.20
CA LEU A 239 -25.18 -13.06 -6.03
C LEU A 239 -26.44 -13.92 -6.03
N TYR A 240 -27.48 -13.52 -6.76
CA TYR A 240 -28.79 -14.14 -6.76
C TYR A 240 -29.20 -14.60 -8.16
N VAL A 241 -29.03 -15.90 -8.45
CA VAL A 241 -29.69 -16.55 -9.59
C VAL A 241 -30.87 -17.37 -9.08
N PRO A 242 -32.13 -16.98 -9.36
CA PRO A 242 -33.27 -17.75 -8.91
C PRO A 242 -33.31 -19.12 -9.61
N LEU A 243 -33.35 -20.19 -8.80
CA LEU A 243 -33.62 -21.57 -9.23
C LEU A 243 -35.00 -21.74 -9.93
N THR A 244 -35.85 -20.71 -9.99
CA THR A 244 -37.16 -20.77 -10.64
C THR A 244 -37.12 -20.52 -12.15
N ALA A 245 -35.99 -20.06 -12.72
CA ALA A 245 -35.80 -19.97 -14.18
C ALA A 245 -35.67 -21.35 -14.88
N ILE A 246 -35.77 -22.44 -14.11
CA ILE A 246 -35.50 -23.82 -14.51
C ILE A 246 -36.73 -24.52 -15.13
N SER A 247 -37.89 -23.86 -15.18
CA SER A 247 -39.16 -24.54 -15.55
C SER A 247 -39.45 -24.67 -17.06
N TYR A 248 -38.61 -24.14 -17.96
CA TYR A 248 -38.88 -24.20 -19.41
C TYR A 248 -37.66 -24.67 -20.21
N SER A 249 -37.40 -25.99 -20.20
CA SER A 249 -36.77 -26.78 -21.29
C SER A 249 -35.88 -27.92 -20.72
N PRO A 250 -36.23 -29.20 -20.93
CA PRO A 250 -35.52 -30.35 -20.35
C PRO A 250 -34.05 -30.54 -20.78
N TRP A 251 -33.58 -29.91 -21.85
CA TRP A 251 -32.22 -30.11 -22.38
C TRP A 251 -31.22 -29.00 -21.99
N TYR A 252 -31.67 -27.91 -21.37
CA TYR A 252 -30.79 -26.88 -20.79
C TYR A 252 -30.46 -27.14 -19.31
N LEU A 253 -31.13 -28.10 -18.67
CA LEU A 253 -31.05 -28.32 -17.22
C LEU A 253 -29.65 -28.74 -16.75
N THR A 254 -28.88 -29.48 -17.54
CA THR A 254 -27.55 -29.96 -17.15
C THR A 254 -26.46 -28.90 -17.30
N THR A 255 -26.55 -28.06 -18.33
CA THR A 255 -25.65 -26.91 -18.51
C THR A 255 -26.01 -25.76 -17.57
N LEU A 256 -27.30 -25.42 -17.41
CA LEU A 256 -27.71 -24.37 -16.47
C LEU A 256 -27.55 -24.75 -14.99
N SER A 257 -27.71 -26.02 -14.59
CA SER A 257 -27.44 -26.42 -13.19
C SER A 257 -25.95 -26.35 -12.84
N LEU A 258 -25.06 -26.56 -13.83
CA LEU A 258 -23.62 -26.31 -13.70
C LEU A 258 -23.32 -24.80 -13.61
N PHE A 259 -23.97 -23.98 -14.44
CA PHE A 259 -23.86 -22.52 -14.36
C PHE A 259 -24.46 -21.94 -13.07
N ALA A 260 -25.57 -22.49 -12.56
CA ALA A 260 -26.20 -22.09 -11.32
C ALA A 260 -25.43 -22.58 -10.09
N SER A 261 -24.77 -23.74 -10.17
CA SER A 261 -23.82 -24.21 -9.15
C SER A 261 -22.47 -23.47 -9.20
N ALA A 262 -22.13 -22.82 -10.32
CA ALA A 262 -20.98 -21.94 -10.47
C ALA A 262 -21.29 -20.47 -10.09
N ARG A 263 -22.56 -20.06 -10.14
CA ARG A 263 -23.06 -18.74 -9.72
C ARG A 263 -23.83 -18.77 -8.41
N ALA A 264 -23.82 -19.89 -7.69
CA ALA A 264 -24.35 -19.89 -6.34
C ALA A 264 -23.45 -19.00 -5.47
N PRO A 265 -24.01 -18.23 -4.52
CA PRO A 265 -23.21 -17.39 -3.62
C PRO A 265 -22.16 -18.17 -2.82
N SER A 266 -22.31 -19.50 -2.72
CA SER A 266 -21.37 -20.43 -2.09
C SER A 266 -20.61 -21.33 -3.08
N ALA A 267 -20.65 -21.01 -4.38
CA ALA A 267 -19.97 -21.76 -5.42
C ALA A 267 -18.46 -21.49 -5.40
N GLU A 268 -17.65 -22.47 -5.01
CA GLU A 268 -16.21 -22.36 -5.08
C GLU A 268 -15.70 -22.77 -6.47
N LEU A 269 -15.52 -21.80 -7.37
CA LEU A 269 -14.80 -22.04 -8.62
C LEU A 269 -13.30 -22.24 -8.31
N PRO A 270 -12.67 -23.36 -8.71
CA PRO A 270 -11.26 -23.61 -8.41
C PRO A 270 -10.31 -22.51 -8.89
N ASN A 271 -10.61 -21.87 -10.03
CA ASN A 271 -9.82 -20.77 -10.56
C ASN A 271 -9.91 -19.51 -9.69
N THR A 272 -11.12 -19.15 -9.25
CA THR A 272 -11.36 -18.03 -8.33
C THR A 272 -10.69 -18.28 -6.98
N ALA A 273 -10.86 -19.49 -6.43
CA ALA A 273 -10.22 -19.90 -5.19
C ALA A 273 -8.68 -19.87 -5.29
N ALA A 274 -8.11 -20.36 -6.40
CA ALA A 274 -6.66 -20.32 -6.62
C ALA A 274 -6.13 -18.88 -6.74
N PHE A 275 -6.84 -18.00 -7.45
CA PHE A 275 -6.48 -16.59 -7.59
C PHE A 275 -6.53 -15.87 -6.24
N LEU A 276 -7.65 -15.98 -5.51
CA LEU A 276 -7.82 -15.37 -4.19
C LEU A 276 -6.80 -15.93 -3.19
N GLY A 277 -6.55 -17.25 -3.22
CA GLY A 277 -5.54 -17.90 -2.40
C GLY A 277 -4.13 -17.34 -2.63
N GLY A 278 -3.77 -17.04 -3.89
CA GLY A 278 -2.51 -16.38 -4.23
C GLY A 278 -2.40 -14.97 -3.64
N MET A 279 -3.47 -14.17 -3.71
CA MET A 279 -3.51 -12.83 -3.11
C MET A 279 -3.38 -12.87 -1.59
N VAL A 280 -4.18 -13.71 -0.93
CA VAL A 280 -4.16 -13.86 0.54
C VAL A 280 -2.80 -14.40 1.02
N ALA A 281 -2.21 -15.36 0.30
CA ALA A 281 -0.87 -15.87 0.61
C ALA A 281 0.17 -14.75 0.56
N GLN A 282 0.12 -13.89 -0.46
CA GLN A 282 1.06 -12.78 -0.57
C GLN A 282 0.87 -11.77 0.57
N GLU A 283 -0.37 -11.39 0.90
CA GLU A 283 -0.63 -10.49 2.06
C GLU A 283 -0.15 -11.12 3.38
N THR A 284 -0.33 -12.43 3.54
CA THR A 284 0.17 -13.18 4.71
C THR A 284 1.69 -13.14 4.79
N ILE A 285 2.40 -13.35 3.67
CA ILE A 285 3.86 -13.25 3.60
C ILE A 285 4.32 -11.85 3.99
N LYS A 286 3.67 -10.80 3.52
CA LYS A 286 4.02 -9.41 3.88
C LYS A 286 3.91 -9.19 5.40
N VAL A 287 2.84 -9.67 6.01
CA VAL A 287 2.60 -9.54 7.47
C VAL A 287 3.63 -10.33 8.28
N ILE A 288 3.92 -11.57 7.89
CA ILE A 288 4.85 -12.45 8.61
C ILE A 288 6.29 -11.94 8.50
N THR A 289 6.75 -11.67 7.27
CA THR A 289 8.14 -11.26 7.00
C THR A 289 8.43 -9.84 7.45
N LYS A 290 7.38 -9.05 7.66
CA LYS A 290 7.46 -7.62 7.89
C LYS A 290 8.14 -6.85 6.74
N GLN A 291 8.00 -7.38 5.53
CA GLN A 291 8.54 -6.81 4.30
C GLN A 291 7.40 -6.43 3.36
N TYR A 292 7.57 -5.33 2.62
CA TYR A 292 6.53 -4.70 1.78
C TYR A 292 5.35 -4.17 2.60
N ILE A 293 4.33 -3.62 1.93
CA ILE A 293 3.18 -2.97 2.56
C ILE A 293 1.92 -3.78 2.22
N PRO A 294 1.25 -4.36 3.23
CA PRO A 294 -0.06 -4.91 3.09
C PRO A 294 -1.08 -3.89 2.59
N VAL A 295 -2.07 -4.43 1.93
CA VAL A 295 -3.24 -3.67 1.48
C VAL A 295 -3.97 -3.08 2.70
N LYS A 296 -4.44 -1.82 2.59
CA LYS A 296 -5.22 -1.13 3.63
C LYS A 296 -6.71 -1.25 3.34
N GLY A 297 -7.50 -1.56 4.37
CA GLY A 297 -8.95 -1.69 4.22
C GLY A 297 -9.35 -3.03 3.59
N TYR A 298 -10.38 -2.99 2.75
CA TYR A 298 -10.98 -4.15 2.10
C TYR A 298 -10.63 -4.18 0.62
N CYS A 299 -10.14 -5.32 0.15
CA CYS A 299 -9.89 -5.56 -1.26
C CYS A 299 -11.09 -6.31 -1.86
N VAL A 300 -11.78 -5.65 -2.77
CA VAL A 300 -12.91 -6.21 -3.51
C VAL A 300 -12.39 -6.66 -4.87
N ILE A 301 -12.76 -7.87 -5.27
CA ILE A 301 -12.29 -8.50 -6.50
C ILE A 301 -13.51 -9.00 -7.26
N ASP A 302 -13.54 -8.66 -8.54
CA ASP A 302 -14.51 -9.15 -9.48
C ASP A 302 -13.75 -9.86 -10.62
N LEU A 303 -14.01 -11.16 -10.76
CA LEU A 303 -13.40 -12.00 -11.81
C LEU A 303 -14.33 -12.21 -13.02
N VAL A 304 -15.52 -11.61 -13.02
CA VAL A 304 -16.42 -11.52 -14.18
C VAL A 304 -15.92 -10.40 -15.08
N ASP A 305 -15.88 -9.17 -14.54
CA ASP A 305 -15.38 -7.99 -15.26
C ASP A 305 -13.86 -7.81 -15.13
N THR A 306 -13.18 -8.64 -14.33
CA THR A 306 -11.71 -8.66 -14.15
C THR A 306 -11.16 -7.33 -13.62
N TRP A 307 -11.66 -6.89 -12.47
CA TRP A 307 -11.15 -5.71 -11.78
C TRP A 307 -10.95 -5.96 -10.27
N THR A 308 -10.14 -5.11 -9.66
CA THR A 308 -9.87 -5.13 -8.22
C THR A 308 -9.93 -3.71 -7.68
N GLY A 309 -10.62 -3.52 -6.56
CA GLY A 309 -10.80 -2.21 -5.93
C GLY A 309 -10.51 -2.24 -4.44
N MET A 310 -10.26 -1.06 -3.89
CA MET A 310 -9.88 -0.89 -2.49
C MET A 310 -10.81 0.10 -1.79
N ILE A 311 -11.40 -0.31 -0.66
CA ILE A 311 -12.30 0.54 0.13
C ILE A 311 -11.94 0.51 1.62
N GLY A 312 -12.36 1.51 2.38
CA GLY A 312 -12.17 1.56 3.84
C GLY A 312 -10.71 1.70 4.31
N ALA A 313 -9.86 2.30 3.48
CA ALA A 313 -8.44 2.52 3.77
C ALA A 313 -8.16 3.57 4.87
#